data_AF-C7ZAL0-F1
#
_entry.id   AF-C7ZAL0-F1
#
_cell.length_a   1.000
_cell.length_b   1.000
_cell.length_c   1.000
_cell.angle_alpha   90.00
_cell.angle_beta   90.00
_cell.angle_gamma   90.00
#
_symmetry.space_group_name_H-M   'P 1'
#
loop_
_entity.id
_entity.type
_entity.pdbx_description
1 polymer ?
#
loop_
_entity_poly.entity_id
_entity_poly.type
_entity_poly.pdbx_seq_one_letter_code
_entity_poly.pdbx_strand_id
1 'polypeptide(L)'
;MPNYFIFNGPNYLVGYGSLLSIMDWIADYIMRWIKKISTGDIKSVTVDVGAIADYNTYTHEFLKRTVWISGCRSWYKNNKVDGKVTAMYAGSIIHYKEILESFRTEDFNFEYNSRNRFRFMGNGLTVLEEKGENLGFYVK
;
A
#
# COMPACT_ATOMS: atom_id res chain seq x y z
N MET A 1 -13.01 -5.01 1.73
CA MET A 1 -13.36 -3.76 2.42
C MET A 1 -12.80 -2.62 1.58
N PRO A 2 -13.65 -1.77 0.97
CA PRO A 2 -13.19 -0.70 0.08
C PRO A 2 -12.59 0.48 0.86
N ASN A 3 -11.59 1.14 0.28
CA ASN A 3 -10.96 2.38 0.78
C ASN A 3 -10.51 2.32 2.26
N TYR A 4 -10.14 1.14 2.74
CA TYR A 4 -9.68 0.96 4.11
C TYR A 4 -8.16 0.80 4.16
N PHE A 5 -7.53 1.68 4.94
CA PHE A 5 -6.09 1.69 5.20
C PHE A 5 -5.86 1.67 6.71
N ILE A 6 -4.79 1.01 7.15
CA ILE A 6 -4.49 0.84 8.58
C ILE A 6 -3.01 1.07 8.85
N PHE A 7 -2.71 1.78 9.93
CA PHE A 7 -1.37 1.86 10.52
C PHE A 7 -1.19 0.74 11.55
N ASN A 8 0.01 0.17 11.63
CA ASN A 8 0.35 -0.88 12.61
C ASN A 8 -0.60 -2.10 12.55
N GLY A 9 -1.03 -2.50 11.35
CA GLY A 9 -1.85 -3.68 11.16
C GLY A 9 -1.09 -5.01 11.30
N PRO A 10 -1.70 -6.14 10.91
CA PRO A 10 -1.00 -7.40 10.74
C PRO A 10 0.10 -7.31 9.67
N ASN A 11 1.10 -8.20 9.74
CA ASN A 11 2.27 -8.21 8.85
C ASN A 11 3.03 -6.87 8.82
N TYR A 12 3.10 -6.19 9.96
CA TYR A 12 3.79 -4.92 10.13
C TYR A 12 5.23 -5.13 10.63
N LEU A 13 6.03 -4.07 10.63
CA LEU A 13 7.41 -4.08 11.08
C LEU A 13 7.58 -3.79 12.59
N VAL A 14 6.78 -4.41 13.47
CA VAL A 14 6.79 -4.07 14.92
C VAL A 14 8.14 -4.35 15.58
N GLY A 15 8.81 -5.44 15.19
CA GLY A 15 10.11 -5.84 15.73
C GLY A 15 11.32 -5.30 14.95
N TYR A 16 11.14 -4.33 14.05
CA TYR A 16 12.21 -3.85 13.17
C TYR A 16 12.43 -2.34 13.31
N GLY A 17 13.68 -1.93 13.52
CA GLY A 17 14.14 -0.54 13.38
C GLY A 17 13.28 0.51 14.12
N SER A 18 13.19 1.70 13.51
CA SER A 18 12.42 2.83 14.04
C SER A 18 10.95 2.74 13.61
N LEU A 19 10.06 2.52 14.57
CA LEU A 19 8.61 2.48 14.35
C LEU A 19 8.08 3.78 13.71
N LEU A 20 8.60 4.93 14.14
CA LEU A 20 8.19 6.24 13.62
C LEU A 20 8.54 6.39 12.14
N SER A 21 9.72 5.92 11.72
CA SER A 21 10.12 5.96 10.32
C SER A 21 9.21 5.11 9.43
N ILE A 22 8.77 3.97 9.93
CA ILE A 22 7.85 3.08 9.20
C ILE A 22 6.46 3.72 9.08
N MET A 23 5.98 4.36 10.13
CA MET A 23 4.71 5.10 10.09
C MET A 23 4.74 6.21 9.05
N ASP A 24 5.86 6.94 8.94
CA ASP A 24 6.05 8.01 7.96
C ASP A 24 5.92 7.47 6.52
N TRP A 25 6.60 6.36 6.20
CA TRP A 25 6.52 5.74 4.86
C TRP A 25 5.11 5.24 4.51
N ILE A 26 4.35 4.77 5.49
CA ILE A 26 2.97 4.35 5.29
C ILE A 26 2.06 5.55 5.09
N ALA A 27 2.30 6.65 5.80
CA ALA A 27 1.57 7.89 5.58
C ALA A 27 1.77 8.36 4.13
N ASP A 28 3.01 8.37 3.63
CA ASP A 28 3.31 8.70 2.22
C ASP A 28 2.63 7.75 1.22
N TYR A 29 2.61 6.44 1.51
CA TYR A 29 1.91 5.46 0.70
C TYR A 29 0.39 5.72 0.65
N ILE A 30 -0.24 6.00 1.80
CA ILE A 30 -1.66 6.32 1.89
C ILE A 30 -1.96 7.65 1.18
N MET A 31 -1.11 8.66 1.32
CA MET A 31 -1.27 9.95 0.63
C MET A 31 -1.24 9.79 -0.90
N ARG A 32 -0.40 8.90 -1.44
CA ARG A 32 -0.41 8.57 -2.87
C ARG A 32 -1.73 7.92 -3.30
N TRP A 33 -2.31 7.04 -2.49
CA TRP A 33 -3.63 6.48 -2.74
C TRP A 33 -4.74 7.55 -2.69
N ILE A 34 -4.74 8.40 -1.67
CA ILE A 34 -5.72 9.49 -1.53
C ILE A 34 -5.70 10.38 -2.77
N LYS A 35 -4.51 10.80 -3.21
CA LYS A 35 -4.34 11.59 -4.44
C LYS A 35 -4.85 10.84 -5.67
N LYS A 36 -4.45 9.58 -5.85
CA LYS A 36 -4.90 8.77 -7.00
C LYS A 36 -6.42 8.63 -7.05
N ILE A 37 -7.04 8.35 -5.89
CA ILE A 37 -8.50 8.18 -5.79
C ILE A 37 -9.21 9.50 -6.08
N SER A 38 -8.78 10.59 -5.47
CA SER A 38 -9.44 11.90 -5.60
C SER A 38 -9.32 12.52 -6.99
N THR A 39 -8.23 12.25 -7.71
CA THR A 39 -8.00 12.81 -9.06
C THR A 39 -8.35 11.86 -10.19
N GLY A 40 -8.71 10.60 -9.91
CA GLY A 40 -8.83 9.54 -10.92
C GLY A 40 -10.24 9.14 -11.33
N ASP A 41 -11.27 9.86 -10.88
CA ASP A 41 -12.68 9.44 -10.96
C ASP A 41 -12.94 8.04 -10.34
N ILE A 42 -12.12 7.68 -9.36
CA ILE A 42 -12.19 6.38 -8.67
C ILE A 42 -13.16 6.53 -7.49
N LYS A 43 -14.14 5.62 -7.42
CA LYS A 43 -15.08 5.52 -6.31
C LYS A 43 -14.48 4.74 -5.15
N SER A 44 -13.89 3.59 -5.46
CA SER A 44 -13.24 2.77 -4.45
C SER A 44 -12.16 1.86 -4.98
N VAL A 45 -11.21 1.55 -4.10
CA VAL A 45 -10.17 0.56 -4.31
C VAL A 45 -10.30 -0.53 -3.25
N THR A 46 -10.15 -1.78 -3.67
CA THR A 46 -10.13 -2.94 -2.76
C THR A 46 -9.00 -3.86 -3.20
N VAL A 47 -8.23 -4.40 -2.26
CA VAL A 47 -7.18 -5.38 -2.58
C VAL A 47 -7.81 -6.60 -3.24
N ASP A 48 -7.16 -7.12 -4.29
CA ASP A 48 -7.61 -8.35 -4.92
C ASP A 48 -7.51 -9.55 -3.96
N VAL A 49 -8.52 -10.43 -3.98
CA VAL A 49 -8.59 -11.57 -3.07
C VAL A 49 -7.49 -12.59 -3.37
N GLY A 50 -7.13 -12.77 -4.65
CA GLY A 50 -6.01 -13.60 -5.07
C GLY A 50 -4.68 -13.03 -4.57
N ALA A 51 -4.46 -11.73 -4.74
CA ALA A 51 -3.27 -11.06 -4.23
C ALA A 51 -3.11 -11.21 -2.69
N ILE A 52 -4.20 -11.14 -1.92
CA ILE A 52 -4.19 -11.41 -0.48
C ILE A 52 -3.75 -12.84 -0.19
N ALA A 53 -4.27 -13.82 -0.92
CA ALA A 53 -3.96 -15.24 -0.72
C ALA A 53 -2.48 -15.54 -1.06
N ASP A 54 -2.00 -15.02 -2.17
CA ASP A 54 -0.61 -15.19 -2.62
C ASP A 54 0.37 -14.54 -1.64
N TYR A 55 0.08 -13.30 -1.21
CA TYR A 55 0.90 -12.60 -0.22
C TYR A 55 0.95 -13.34 1.12
N ASN A 56 -0.18 -13.87 1.59
CA ASN A 56 -0.21 -14.66 2.82
C ASN A 56 0.63 -15.94 2.68
N THR A 57 0.48 -16.67 1.58
CA THR A 57 1.27 -17.90 1.33
C THR A 57 2.76 -17.58 1.36
N TYR A 58 3.20 -16.56 0.60
CA TYR A 58 4.59 -16.13 0.59
C TYR A 58 5.09 -15.73 1.98
N THR A 59 4.33 -14.89 2.68
CA THR A 59 4.69 -14.38 4.00
C THR A 59 4.93 -15.50 5.00
N HIS A 60 4.04 -16.50 5.06
CA HIS A 60 4.18 -17.59 6.02
C HIS A 60 5.28 -18.58 5.65
N GLU A 61 5.51 -18.85 4.37
CA GLU A 61 6.66 -19.66 3.97
C GLU A 61 8.00 -18.97 4.29
N PHE A 62 8.08 -17.65 4.11
CA PHE A 62 9.27 -16.89 4.45
C PHE A 62 9.52 -16.88 5.96
N LEU A 63 8.51 -16.56 6.77
CA LEU A 63 8.64 -16.41 8.22
C LEU A 63 9.08 -17.70 8.93
N LYS A 64 8.81 -18.89 8.36
CA LYS A 64 9.34 -20.17 8.88
C LYS A 64 10.86 -20.20 8.99
N ARG A 65 11.56 -19.40 8.19
CA ARG A 65 13.04 -19.32 8.15
C ARG A 65 13.61 -18.25 9.07
N THR A 66 12.78 -17.60 9.89
CA THR A 66 13.17 -16.46 10.72
C THR A 66 13.08 -16.79 12.20
N VAL A 67 13.73 -15.99 13.05
CA VAL A 67 13.67 -16.16 14.51
C VAL A 67 12.27 -15.96 15.09
N TRP A 68 11.35 -15.34 14.34
CA TRP A 68 9.99 -15.03 14.79
C TRP A 68 9.12 -16.28 15.02
N ILE A 69 9.45 -17.40 14.38
CA ILE A 69 8.74 -18.69 14.56
C ILE A 69 9.34 -19.54 15.69
N SER A 70 10.47 -19.12 16.30
CA SER A 70 11.15 -19.90 17.36
C SER A 70 10.21 -20.35 18.49
N GLY A 71 10.50 -21.47 19.15
CA GLY A 71 9.62 -22.16 20.12
C GLY A 71 9.31 -21.44 21.44
N CYS A 72 9.27 -20.10 21.45
CA CYS A 72 8.85 -19.29 22.58
C CYS A 72 7.37 -18.86 22.47
N ARG A 73 6.73 -18.50 23.57
CA ARG A 73 5.44 -17.79 23.52
C ARG A 73 5.70 -16.31 23.30
N SER A 74 4.99 -15.72 22.34
CA SER A 74 5.10 -14.28 22.07
C SER A 74 3.76 -13.71 21.64
N TRP A 75 3.59 -12.40 21.84
CA TRP A 75 2.44 -11.67 21.33
C TRP A 75 2.34 -11.78 19.79
N TYR A 76 3.46 -11.90 19.08
CA TYR A 76 3.52 -12.09 17.63
C TYR A 76 2.80 -13.33 17.13
N LYS A 77 2.68 -14.35 18.00
CA LYS A 77 2.05 -15.65 17.74
C LYS A 77 0.77 -15.83 18.54
N ASN A 78 0.15 -14.73 18.97
CA ASN A 78 -1.04 -14.73 19.82
C ASN A 78 -0.84 -15.56 21.11
N ASN A 79 0.32 -15.39 21.75
CA ASN A 79 0.76 -16.10 22.97
C ASN A 79 0.83 -17.64 22.87
N LYS A 80 0.87 -18.19 21.66
CA LYS A 80 1.06 -19.63 21.41
C LYS A 80 2.53 -19.94 21.08
N VAL A 81 2.97 -21.15 21.44
CA VAL A 81 4.31 -21.66 21.07
C VAL A 81 4.39 -21.91 19.57
N ASP A 82 3.42 -22.63 19.01
CA ASP A 82 3.37 -22.95 17.57
C ASP A 82 2.33 -22.08 16.84
N GLY A 83 2.09 -20.87 17.34
CA GLY A 83 1.14 -19.94 16.74
C GLY A 83 1.64 -19.39 15.41
N LYS A 84 0.71 -19.12 14.51
CA LYS A 84 0.98 -18.37 13.28
C LYS A 84 1.50 -16.98 13.65
N VAL A 85 2.63 -16.58 13.09
CA VAL A 85 3.16 -15.21 13.24
C VAL A 85 2.26 -14.28 12.44
N THR A 86 1.59 -13.33 13.12
CA THR A 86 0.65 -12.39 12.49
C THR A 86 1.14 -10.94 12.56
N ALA A 87 2.06 -10.64 13.47
CA ALA A 87 2.50 -9.27 13.72
C ALA A 87 3.64 -8.80 12.81
N MET A 88 4.39 -9.74 12.19
CA MET A 88 5.68 -9.46 11.56
C MET A 88 5.61 -9.52 10.05
N TYR A 89 6.21 -8.52 9.39
CA TYR A 89 6.43 -8.50 7.94
C TYR A 89 7.48 -9.54 7.51
N ALA A 90 7.28 -10.16 6.36
CA ALA A 90 8.24 -11.08 5.73
C ALA A 90 9.30 -10.32 4.91
N GLY A 91 10.30 -9.78 5.59
CA GLY A 91 11.43 -9.12 4.94
C GLY A 91 12.23 -8.21 5.87
N SER A 92 13.13 -7.42 5.28
CA SER A 92 13.88 -6.37 5.99
C SER A 92 13.14 -5.04 5.97
N ILE A 93 13.54 -4.11 6.84
CA ILE A 93 12.98 -2.75 6.88
C ILE A 93 13.19 -1.98 5.57
N ILE A 94 14.34 -2.19 4.91
CA ILE A 94 14.65 -1.53 3.63
C ILE A 94 13.80 -2.11 2.50
N HIS A 95 13.64 -3.45 2.47
CA HIS A 95 12.77 -4.11 1.50
C HIS A 95 11.32 -3.62 1.63
N TYR A 96 10.82 -3.45 2.85
CA TYR A 96 9.48 -2.91 3.07
C TYR A 96 9.31 -1.50 2.50
N LYS A 97 10.32 -0.63 2.69
CA LYS A 97 10.32 0.72 2.13
C LYS A 97 10.27 0.68 0.60
N GLU A 98 11.12 -0.11 -0.04
CA GLU A 98 11.15 -0.25 -1.50
C GLU A 98 9.81 -0.76 -2.06
N ILE A 99 9.19 -1.74 -1.38
CA ILE A 99 7.87 -2.24 -1.75
C ILE A 99 6.81 -1.14 -1.64
N LEU A 100 6.80 -0.33 -0.57
CA LEU A 100 5.89 0.80 -0.48
C LEU A 100 6.17 1.84 -1.58
N GLU A 101 7.43 2.15 -1.85
CA GLU A 101 7.84 3.13 -2.86
C GLU A 101 7.43 2.70 -4.27
N SER A 102 7.48 1.40 -4.59
CA SER A 102 7.07 0.85 -5.89
C SER A 102 5.62 1.16 -6.27
N PHE A 103 4.75 1.42 -5.28
CA PHE A 103 3.35 1.79 -5.47
C PHE A 103 2.59 0.87 -6.45
N ARG A 104 2.71 -0.44 -6.25
CA ARG A 104 2.00 -1.45 -7.03
C ARG A 104 0.50 -1.28 -6.92
N THR A 105 -0.14 -1.06 -8.06
CA THR A 105 -1.60 -0.87 -8.16
C THR A 105 -2.28 -2.03 -8.87
N GLU A 106 -1.51 -2.91 -9.52
CA GLU A 106 -1.96 -4.12 -10.19
C GLU A 106 -2.60 -5.14 -9.25
N ASP A 107 -2.28 -5.09 -7.95
CA ASP A 107 -2.80 -5.98 -6.91
C ASP A 107 -4.16 -5.50 -6.34
N PHE A 108 -4.77 -4.48 -6.96
CA PHE A 108 -6.00 -3.84 -6.50
C PHE A 108 -7.09 -3.83 -7.59
N ASN A 109 -8.33 -4.04 -7.13
CA ASN A 109 -9.54 -3.86 -7.91
C ASN A 109 -10.05 -2.41 -7.77
N PHE A 110 -10.38 -1.79 -8.90
CA PHE A 110 -10.87 -0.42 -8.99
C PHE A 110 -12.35 -0.37 -9.38
N GLU A 111 -13.14 0.39 -8.63
CA GLU A 111 -14.49 0.81 -9.00
C GLU A 111 -14.47 2.32 -9.29
N TYR A 112 -15.04 2.74 -10.41
CA TYR A 112 -15.07 4.13 -10.85
C TYR A 112 -16.46 4.73 -10.60
N ASN A 113 -16.54 6.06 -10.38
CA ASN A 113 -17.84 6.73 -10.25
C ASN A 113 -18.61 6.73 -11.57
N SER A 114 -17.89 6.71 -12.68
CA SER A 114 -18.45 6.82 -14.03
C SER A 114 -18.16 5.58 -14.86
N ARG A 115 -19.00 5.33 -15.87
CA ARG A 115 -18.78 4.21 -16.82
C ARG A 115 -17.47 4.34 -17.59
N ASN A 116 -17.05 5.57 -17.90
CA ASN A 116 -15.79 5.84 -18.60
C ASN A 116 -14.72 6.27 -17.58
N ARG A 117 -13.69 5.43 -17.41
CA ARG A 117 -12.56 5.67 -16.48
C ARG A 117 -11.74 6.93 -16.79
N PHE A 118 -11.87 7.50 -17.98
CA PHE A 118 -11.16 8.71 -18.39
C PHE A 118 -11.94 10.00 -18.12
N ARG A 119 -13.09 9.94 -17.44
CA ARG A 119 -13.87 11.14 -17.12
C ARG A 119 -13.08 12.17 -16.28
N PHE A 120 -12.08 11.72 -15.52
CA PHE A 120 -11.21 12.62 -14.77
C PHE A 120 -10.46 13.66 -15.64
N MET A 121 -10.36 13.45 -16.96
CA MET A 121 -9.76 14.40 -17.90
C MET A 121 -10.58 15.70 -18.05
N GLY A 122 -11.82 15.74 -17.55
CA GLY A 122 -12.62 16.97 -17.52
C GLY A 122 -12.89 17.53 -18.92
N ASN A 123 -12.61 18.82 -19.10
CA ASN A 123 -12.75 19.55 -20.36
C ASN A 123 -11.51 19.45 -21.27
N GLY A 124 -10.50 18.67 -20.88
CA GLY A 124 -9.27 18.48 -21.65
C GLY A 124 -8.30 19.66 -21.61
N LEU A 125 -8.55 20.67 -20.77
CA LEU A 125 -7.66 21.83 -20.57
C LEU A 125 -7.01 21.77 -19.19
N THR A 126 -5.78 22.25 -19.11
CA THR A 126 -5.07 22.50 -17.87
C THR A 126 -5.45 23.85 -17.28
N VAL A 127 -5.20 24.04 -15.98
CA VAL A 127 -5.38 25.34 -15.31
C VAL A 127 -4.53 26.45 -15.95
N LEU A 128 -3.38 26.11 -16.53
CA LEU A 128 -2.53 27.08 -17.23
C LEU A 128 -3.18 27.60 -18.52
N GLU A 129 -3.81 26.70 -19.28
CA GLU A 129 -4.55 27.06 -20.51
C GLU A 129 -5.77 27.93 -20.18
N GLU A 130 -6.53 27.58 -19.15
CA GLU A 130 -7.70 28.38 -18.73
C GLU A 130 -7.31 29.79 -18.24
N LYS A 131 -6.11 29.95 -17.68
CA LYS A 131 -5.60 31.25 -17.21
C LYS A 131 -4.89 32.07 -18.30
N GLY A 132 -4.70 31.52 -19.50
CA GLY A 132 -3.95 32.18 -20.57
C GLY A 132 -2.46 32.41 -20.23
N GLU A 133 -1.86 31.52 -19.45
CA GLU A 133 -0.43 31.60 -19.09
C GLU A 133 0.49 31.18 -20.26
N ASN A 134 1.82 31.31 -20.10
CA ASN A 134 2.78 30.96 -21.15
C ASN A 134 2.78 29.44 -21.40
N LEU A 135 2.24 29.03 -22.55
CA LEU A 135 2.17 27.62 -22.98
C LEU A 135 3.42 27.15 -23.74
N GLY A 136 4.35 28.05 -24.10
CA GLY A 136 5.55 27.72 -24.89
C GLY A 136 6.67 27.04 -24.12
N PHE A 137 6.49 26.73 -22.82
CA PHE A 137 7.55 26.18 -21.97
C PHE A 137 8.15 24.85 -22.46
N TYR A 138 7.44 24.12 -23.32
CA TYR A 138 7.84 22.81 -23.84
C TYR A 138 8.43 22.85 -25.26
N VAL A 139 8.34 23.98 -25.96
CA VAL A 139 8.94 24.16 -27.30
C VAL A 139 10.27 24.88 -27.11
N LYS A 140 11.38 24.17 -27.32
CA LYS A 140 12.73 24.73 -27.38
C LYS A 140 13.19 24.85 -28.83
#